data_AF-A0AAV6X1H8-F1
#
_entry.id   AF-A0AAV6X1H8-F1
#
_cell.length_a   1.000
_cell.length_b   1.000
_cell.length_c   1.000
_cell.angle_alpha   90.00
_cell.angle_beta   90.00
_cell.angle_gamma   90.00
#
_symmetry.space_group_name_H-M   'P 1'
#
loop_
_entity.id
_entity.type
_entity.pdbx_description
1 polymer ?
#
loop_
_entity_poly.entity_id
_entity_poly.type
_entity_poly.pdbx_seq_one_letter_code
_entity_poly.pdbx_strand_id
1 'polypeptide(L)'
;MKTNGMLDNLDFTSFPNLTTFNLTNNSFFGSIPSSIGSLSKLTFLDLSNNFFEGIIPLAIGRLKELKCTSLQHNKLNGTVPYEIGDLQKFSCPNAETLLILIYQKIALRVEF
;
A
#
# COMPACT_ATOMS: atom_id res chain seq x y z
N MET A 1 -7.47 -2.20 -19.98
CA MET A 1 -6.12 -2.42 -20.56
C MET A 1 -5.52 -3.62 -19.83
N LYS A 2 -5.10 -4.67 -20.56
CA LYS A 2 -4.38 -5.79 -19.95
C LYS A 2 -2.95 -5.31 -19.67
N THR A 3 -2.65 -4.94 -18.44
CA THR A 3 -1.28 -4.75 -17.99
C THR A 3 -0.61 -6.13 -17.99
N ASN A 4 0.61 -6.26 -18.53
CA ASN A 4 1.37 -7.52 -18.57
C ASN A 4 1.85 -7.98 -17.18
N GLY A 5 1.11 -7.65 -16.11
CA GLY A 5 1.52 -7.82 -14.71
C GLY A 5 2.49 -6.75 -14.20
N MET A 6 2.93 -5.80 -15.02
CA MET A 6 3.80 -4.69 -14.58
C MET A 6 3.03 -3.36 -14.53
N LEU A 7 3.47 -2.45 -13.64
CA LEU A 7 2.88 -1.11 -13.46
C LEU A 7 3.61 -0.01 -14.25
N ASP A 8 4.74 -0.33 -14.86
CA ASP A 8 5.60 0.59 -15.62
C ASP A 8 4.90 1.29 -16.80
N ASN A 9 3.93 0.62 -17.44
CA ASN A 9 3.16 1.16 -18.56
C ASN A 9 1.93 1.97 -18.13
N LEU A 10 1.69 2.13 -16.82
CA LEU A 10 0.58 2.94 -16.33
C LEU A 10 1.00 4.40 -16.21
N ASP A 11 0.28 5.25 -16.93
CA ASP A 11 0.36 6.69 -16.74
C ASP A 11 -0.52 7.12 -15.56
N PHE A 12 0.10 7.27 -14.39
CA PHE A 12 -0.58 7.73 -13.19
C PHE A 12 -1.06 9.18 -13.25
N THR A 13 -0.57 9.98 -14.21
CA THR A 13 -1.03 11.37 -14.39
C THR A 13 -2.45 11.45 -14.95
N SER A 14 -2.89 10.39 -15.63
CA SER A 14 -4.26 10.24 -16.12
C SER A 14 -5.31 10.07 -15.00
N PHE A 15 -4.89 9.92 -13.74
CA PHE A 15 -5.78 9.73 -12.58
C PHE A 15 -5.58 10.79 -11.48
N PRO A 16 -5.78 12.09 -11.78
CA PRO A 16 -5.44 13.19 -10.87
C PRO A 16 -6.32 13.26 -9.61
N ASN A 17 -7.44 12.55 -9.60
CA ASN A 17 -8.41 12.52 -8.50
C ASN A 17 -8.50 11.15 -7.80
N LEU A 18 -7.59 10.22 -8.08
CA LEU A 18 -7.63 8.89 -7.49
C LEU A 18 -7.33 8.97 -6.00
N THR A 19 -8.25 8.46 -5.18
CA THR A 19 -8.14 8.44 -3.71
C THR A 19 -7.80 7.06 -3.15
N THR A 20 -8.10 6.01 -3.92
CA THR A 20 -7.88 4.61 -3.54
C THR A 20 -7.23 3.87 -4.69
N PHE A 21 -6.11 3.19 -4.41
CA PHE A 21 -5.44 2.32 -5.35
C PHE A 21 -5.16 0.98 -4.66
N ASN A 22 -5.89 -0.05 -5.06
CA ASN A 22 -5.84 -1.37 -4.46
C ASN A 22 -5.59 -2.41 -5.56
N LEU A 23 -4.45 -3.11 -5.45
CA LEU A 23 -4.04 -4.21 -6.30
C LEU A 23 -3.78 -5.49 -5.49
N THR A 24 -4.31 -5.57 -4.27
CA THR A 24 -4.05 -6.66 -3.34
C THR A 24 -4.46 -8.02 -3.91
N ASN A 25 -3.70 -9.07 -3.59
CA ASN A 25 -3.96 -10.46 -4.00
C ASN A 25 -4.00 -10.64 -5.52
N ASN A 26 -2.98 -10.11 -6.20
CA ASN A 26 -2.81 -10.29 -7.63
C ASN A 26 -1.43 -10.89 -7.93
N SER A 27 -1.10 -10.99 -9.22
CA SER A 27 0.19 -11.49 -9.68
C SER A 27 1.00 -10.38 -10.36
N PHE A 28 0.89 -9.13 -9.87
CA PHE A 28 1.75 -8.05 -10.38
C PHE A 28 3.20 -8.28 -9.98
N PHE A 29 4.14 -7.93 -10.85
CA PHE A 29 5.57 -8.14 -10.69
C PHE A 29 6.39 -6.96 -11.25
N GLY A 30 7.70 -7.01 -11.07
CA GLY A 30 8.61 -5.92 -11.40
C GLY A 30 8.65 -4.85 -10.31
N SER A 31 9.20 -3.68 -10.62
CA SER A 31 9.35 -2.59 -9.65
C SER A 31 8.10 -1.72 -9.54
N ILE A 32 7.94 -1.08 -8.38
CA ILE A 32 6.93 -0.02 -8.20
C ILE A 32 7.47 1.24 -8.90
N PRO A 33 6.78 1.77 -9.92
CA PRO A 33 7.28 2.90 -10.67
C PRO A 33 7.21 4.19 -9.84
N SER A 34 8.20 5.07 -10.00
CA SER A 34 8.27 6.35 -9.28
C SER A 34 7.13 7.31 -9.65
N SER A 35 6.49 7.10 -10.81
CA SER A 35 5.31 7.83 -11.24
C SER A 35 4.11 7.65 -10.31
N ILE A 36 4.08 6.63 -9.44
CA ILE A 36 3.03 6.48 -8.42
C ILE A 36 2.91 7.71 -7.52
N GLY A 37 3.99 8.48 -7.35
CA GLY A 37 4.00 9.74 -6.61
C GLY A 37 3.20 10.88 -7.25
N SER A 38 2.66 10.72 -8.46
CA SER A 38 1.77 11.69 -9.09
C SER A 38 0.33 11.64 -8.55
N LEU A 39 -0.03 10.58 -7.82
CA LEU A 39 -1.36 10.39 -7.24
C LEU A 39 -1.55 11.26 -5.99
N SER A 40 -1.49 12.58 -6.12
CA SER A 40 -1.41 13.52 -5.00
C SER A 40 -2.59 13.46 -4.01
N LYS A 41 -3.76 13.00 -4.45
CA LYS A 41 -4.97 12.83 -3.62
C LYS A 41 -5.14 11.41 -3.05
N LEU A 42 -4.15 10.54 -3.22
CA LEU A 42 -4.25 9.16 -2.79
C LEU A 42 -4.26 9.07 -1.27
N THR A 43 -5.28 8.42 -0.73
CA THR A 43 -5.48 8.21 0.71
C THR A 43 -5.27 6.77 1.12
N PHE A 44 -5.45 5.83 0.19
CA PHE A 44 -5.29 4.39 0.41
C PHE A 44 -4.49 3.76 -0.72
N LEU A 45 -3.41 3.08 -0.37
CA LEU A 45 -2.55 2.30 -1.28
C LEU A 45 -2.38 0.89 -0.74
N ASP A 46 -2.83 -0.12 -1.47
CA ASP A 46 -2.54 -1.51 -1.11
C ASP A 46 -2.03 -2.27 -2.32
N LEU A 47 -0.75 -2.67 -2.24
CA LEU A 47 -0.04 -3.46 -3.23
C LEU A 47 0.35 -4.83 -2.66
N SER A 48 -0.21 -5.21 -1.52
CA SER A 48 0.18 -6.43 -0.83
C SER A 48 -0.20 -7.71 -1.56
N ASN A 49 0.43 -8.82 -1.19
CA ASN A 49 0.19 -10.14 -1.79
C ASN A 49 0.36 -10.11 -3.33
N ASN A 50 1.52 -9.65 -3.77
CA ASN A 50 1.95 -9.61 -5.16
C ASN A 50 3.42 -10.07 -5.27
N PHE A 51 4.02 -9.92 -6.43
CA PHE A 51 5.42 -10.27 -6.72
C PHE A 51 6.27 -9.02 -7.03
N PHE A 52 5.92 -7.84 -6.51
CA PHE A 52 6.74 -6.64 -6.70
C PHE A 52 8.14 -6.83 -6.11
N GLU A 53 9.16 -6.33 -6.80
CA GLU A 53 10.57 -6.51 -6.45
C GLU A 53 11.37 -5.19 -6.53
N GLY A 54 12.59 -5.21 -6.00
CA GLY A 54 13.44 -4.02 -5.92
C GLY A 54 13.07 -3.08 -4.77
N ILE A 55 13.47 -1.82 -4.88
CA ILE A 55 13.32 -0.83 -3.80
C ILE A 55 11.95 -0.15 -3.82
N ILE A 56 11.51 0.29 -2.64
CA ILE A 56 10.35 1.18 -2.50
C ILE A 56 10.73 2.57 -3.02
N PRO A 57 10.03 3.14 -4.02
CA PRO A 57 10.40 4.44 -4.58
C PRO A 57 10.14 5.57 -3.58
N LEU A 58 11.13 6.47 -3.43
CA LEU A 58 11.03 7.68 -2.58
C LEU A 58 9.82 8.56 -2.92
N ALA A 59 9.33 8.45 -4.16
CA ALA A 59 8.16 9.17 -4.64
C ALA A 59 6.87 8.86 -3.85
N ILE A 60 6.78 7.72 -3.15
CA ILE A 60 5.65 7.44 -2.24
C ILE A 60 5.60 8.47 -1.10
N GLY A 61 6.74 9.02 -0.66
CA GLY A 61 6.79 10.11 0.32
C GLY A 61 6.18 11.44 -0.18
N ARG A 62 5.85 11.56 -1.47
CA ARG A 62 5.10 12.71 -2.03
C ARG A 62 3.59 12.58 -1.84
N LEU A 63 3.08 11.41 -1.49
CA LEU A 63 1.65 11.15 -1.27
C LEU A 63 1.22 11.70 0.10
N LYS A 64 1.10 13.03 0.21
CA LYS A 64 0.85 13.73 1.48
C LYS A 64 -0.51 13.44 2.11
N GLU A 65 -1.48 13.00 1.31
CA GLU A 65 -2.81 12.60 1.79
C GLU A 65 -2.90 11.11 2.14
N LEU A 66 -1.82 10.34 1.97
CA LEU A 66 -1.83 8.90 2.20
C LEU A 66 -2.00 8.59 3.68
N LYS A 67 -3.11 7.93 4.01
CA LYS A 67 -3.49 7.53 5.37
C LYS A 67 -3.33 6.05 5.62
N CYS A 68 -3.05 5.27 4.58
CA CYS A 68 -3.12 3.82 4.64
C CYS A 68 -2.24 3.26 3.54
N THR A 69 -1.23 2.47 3.92
CA THR A 69 -0.34 1.84 2.96
C THR A 69 -0.01 0.40 3.35
N SER A 70 -0.06 -0.51 2.39
CA SER A 70 0.28 -1.91 2.60
C SER A 70 1.09 -2.42 1.41
N LEU A 71 2.35 -2.78 1.69
CA LEU A 71 3.32 -3.32 0.72
C LEU A 71 3.79 -4.73 1.09
N GLN A 72 3.17 -5.31 2.13
CA GLN A 72 3.52 -6.63 2.68
C GLN A 72 3.35 -7.76 1.66
N HIS A 73 4.01 -8.89 1.91
CA HIS A 73 3.94 -10.07 1.05
C HIS A 73 4.25 -9.75 -0.42
N ASN A 74 5.41 -9.12 -0.63
CA ASN A 74 6.06 -8.88 -1.92
C ASN A 74 7.54 -9.30 -1.82
N LYS A 75 8.29 -9.19 -2.92
CA LYS A 75 9.75 -9.40 -3.00
C LYS A 75 10.55 -8.10 -2.92
N LEU A 76 9.96 -7.05 -2.33
CA LEU A 76 10.61 -5.75 -2.18
C LEU A 76 11.84 -5.89 -1.25
N ASN A 77 12.93 -5.24 -1.62
CA ASN A 77 14.19 -5.24 -0.89
C ASN A 77 14.71 -3.81 -0.64
N GLY A 78 15.74 -3.69 0.19
CA GLY A 78 16.30 -2.40 0.58
C GLY A 78 15.68 -1.81 1.85
N THR A 79 16.25 -0.70 2.30
CA THR A 79 15.79 0.02 3.49
C THR A 79 14.52 0.78 3.19
N VAL A 80 13.53 0.74 4.10
CA VAL A 80 12.37 1.62 4.00
C VAL A 80 12.87 3.06 4.10
N PRO A 81 12.63 3.90 3.09
CA PRO A 81 13.06 5.29 3.12
C PRO A 81 12.44 6.01 4.32
N TYR A 82 13.18 6.93 4.94
CA TYR A 82 12.68 7.68 6.10
C TYR A 82 11.45 8.52 5.73
N GLU A 83 11.32 8.94 4.46
CA GLU A 83 10.16 9.62 3.89
C GLU A 83 8.88 8.77 3.91
N ILE A 84 9.04 7.45 4.05
CA ILE A 84 7.97 6.46 4.20
C ILE A 84 7.94 5.90 5.64
N GLY A 85 9.02 6.10 6.41
CA GLY A 85 9.12 5.74 7.83
C GLY A 85 7.99 6.33 8.67
N ASP A 86 7.59 7.58 8.42
CA ASP A 86 6.43 8.20 9.08
C ASP A 86 5.08 7.63 8.59
N LEU A 87 5.03 7.06 7.39
CA LEU A 87 3.85 6.38 6.83
C LEU A 87 3.70 4.95 7.36
N GLN A 88 4.74 4.35 7.96
CA GLN A 88 4.68 3.03 8.62
C GLN A 88 3.70 2.98 9.79
N LYS A 89 3.24 4.14 10.29
CA LYS A 89 2.19 4.22 11.31
C LYS A 89 0.80 3.80 10.80
N PHE A 90 0.65 3.57 9.50
CA PHE A 90 -0.61 3.22 8.85
C PHE A 90 -0.53 1.90 8.09
N SER A 91 -0.16 0.82 8.79
CA SER A 91 -0.64 -0.51 8.40
C SER A 91 -2.16 -0.42 8.38
N CYS A 92 -2.75 -0.51 7.19
CA CYS A 92 -4.19 -0.61 7.07
C CYS A 92 -4.64 -1.79 7.94
N PRO A 93 -5.51 -1.59 8.95
CA PRO A 93 -6.14 -2.73 9.57
C PRO A 93 -6.87 -3.43 8.43
N ASN A 94 -6.36 -4.60 8.04
CA ASN A 94 -7.07 -5.49 7.15
C ASN A 94 -8.51 -5.64 7.73
N ALA A 95 -9.53 -5.76 6.89
CA ALA A 95 -10.90 -5.91 7.38
C ALA A 95 -11.03 -7.08 8.41
N GLU A 96 -10.08 -8.03 8.40
CA GLU A 96 -9.92 -9.09 9.40
C GLU A 96 -9.36 -8.64 10.76
N THR A 97 -8.51 -7.61 10.83
CA THR A 97 -7.92 -7.12 12.09
C THR A 97 -8.92 -6.28 12.89
N LEU A 98 -9.97 -5.75 12.26
CA LEU A 98 -11.15 -5.31 13.00
C LEU A 98 -11.82 -6.47 13.74
N LEU A 99 -11.92 -7.66 13.13
CA LEU A 99 -12.48 -8.83 13.81
C LEU A 99 -11.56 -9.30 14.95
N ILE A 100 -10.25 -9.38 14.73
CA ILE A 100 -9.28 -9.78 15.78
C ILE A 100 -9.25 -8.76 16.94
N LEU A 101 -9.25 -7.45 16.64
CA LEU A 101 -9.28 -6.41 17.67
C LEU A 101 -10.62 -6.33 18.40
N ILE A 102 -11.75 -6.61 17.72
CA ILE A 102 -13.07 -6.74 18.36
C ILE A 102 -13.10 -7.98 19.26
N TYR A 103 -12.61 -9.14 18.81
CA TYR A 103 -12.51 -10.35 19.64
C TYR A 103 -11.59 -10.17 20.85
N GLN A 104 -10.44 -9.51 20.69
CA GLN A 104 -9.52 -9.22 21.80
C GLN A 104 -10.09 -8.17 22.78
N LYS A 105 -10.81 -7.14 22.29
CA LYS A 105 -11.51 -6.17 23.16
C LYS A 105 -12.70 -6.76 23.89
N ILE A 106 -13.40 -7.74 23.29
CA ILE A 106 -14.52 -8.44 23.92
C ILE A 106 -14.00 -9.47 24.93
N ALA A 107 -12.93 -10.21 24.62
CA ALA A 107 -12.31 -11.15 25.54
C ALA A 107 -11.80 -10.45 26.83
N LEU A 108 -11.22 -9.25 26.70
CA LEU A 108 -10.81 -8.43 27.86
C LEU A 108 -11.97 -7.71 28.59
N ARG A 109 -13.22 -7.86 28.12
CA ARG A 109 -14.43 -7.33 28.78
C ARG A 109 -15.35 -8.42 29.34
N VAL A 110 -15.01 -9.69 29.14
CA VAL A 110 -15.72 -10.84 29.69
C VAL A 110 -14.72 -11.72 30.45
N GLU A 111 -14.01 -11.11 31.38
CA GLU A 111 -13.50 -11.80 32.56
C GLU A 111 -14.13 -11.10 33.76
N PHE A 112 -14.66 -11.88 34.70
CA PHE A 112 -15.35 -11.43 35.91
C PHE A 112 -14.47 -10.55 36.79
#